data_AF-A0A165XHI6-F1
#
_entry.id   AF-A0A165XHI6-F1
#
_cell.length_a   1.000
_cell.length_b   1.000
_cell.length_c   1.000
_cell.angle_alpha   90.00
_cell.angle_beta   90.00
_cell.angle_gamma   90.00
#
_symmetry.space_group_name_H-M   'P 1'
#
loop_
_entity.id
_entity.type
_entity.pdbx_description
1 polymer ?
#
loop_
_entity_poly.entity_id
_entity_poly.type
_entity_poly.pdbx_seq_one_letter_code
_entity_poly.pdbx_strand_id
1 'polypeptide(L)'
;MVSGTQGFYARDWPLQLGWNNIRYMIEAGLLHASLLNRTLVIPSFIYARSCLYEFDVCSTFAQRFHRGPDIGMGDFAYLSEAEQIAWRLPISLMIDLPRIRKAHSVITVSEYLQLHDIDPTLELGNGSWSAELYHGGPFTPTLRTLPQAEWDDDIVRVDREYDLPPGKDAGGIVDKALRDQRNSHGSVDIGHAQNVMHDAGVNWGNTAELEQLLHDAGWAVLHTFRTSFVEMFKAVTEYEAETAPLEDMHGLVDEFGDEPADVFHVQGETHWNRKAGQLRFTTGPGRTHFAELVLNGVHPIPPVRALGERLSQRMLDRNNGRQYMSAHMRRGDFAVLGWAEKTIEEHTARIKNRIENGLKSLREWTYSGLHTVEVPGISPDEFAADAPAPREGDSFFLATDATNKSDVAYVHAEGAVLLADLIQPGDERLLGWPALFGDVRAQVEQEVAARAAFFYGHSMSSVAGGVANLRGARGKDPRTCHVD
;
A
#
# COMPACT_ATOMS: atom_id res chain seq x y z
N MET A 1 -17.32 -20.23 -2.48
CA MET A 1 -16.68 -18.92 -2.25
C MET A 1 -17.76 -17.85 -2.22
N VAL A 2 -18.39 -17.52 -3.36
CA VAL A 2 -19.47 -16.51 -3.45
C VAL A 2 -20.70 -16.83 -2.59
N SER A 3 -21.13 -18.10 -2.54
CA SER A 3 -22.32 -18.50 -1.75
C SER A 3 -22.17 -18.35 -0.22
N GLY A 4 -20.98 -18.01 0.28
CA GLY A 4 -20.72 -17.77 1.71
C GLY A 4 -20.81 -16.30 2.13
N THR A 5 -21.08 -15.38 1.20
CA THR A 5 -21.10 -13.92 1.44
C THR A 5 -22.47 -13.32 1.12
N GLN A 6 -22.77 -12.13 1.66
CA GLN A 6 -24.00 -11.36 1.48
C GLN A 6 -23.97 -10.50 0.20
N GLY A 7 -23.67 -11.13 -0.94
CA GLY A 7 -23.53 -10.45 -2.23
C GLY A 7 -22.11 -9.95 -2.52
N PHE A 8 -21.99 -8.90 -3.31
CA PHE A 8 -20.75 -8.40 -3.87
C PHE A 8 -20.39 -7.01 -3.34
N TYR A 9 -19.09 -6.76 -3.22
CA TYR A 9 -18.51 -5.45 -2.98
C TYR A 9 -17.70 -5.06 -4.22
N ALA A 10 -18.12 -3.98 -4.87
CA ALA A 10 -17.47 -3.39 -6.03
C ALA A 10 -17.00 -1.97 -5.70
N ARG A 11 -16.05 -1.47 -6.49
CA ARG A 11 -15.63 -0.08 -6.45
C ARG A 11 -15.14 0.36 -7.81
N ASP A 12 -15.02 1.66 -7.99
CA ASP A 12 -14.25 2.20 -9.10
C ASP A 12 -12.75 2.02 -8.81
N TRP A 13 -12.05 1.55 -9.83
CA TRP A 13 -10.61 1.27 -9.78
C TRP A 13 -9.90 2.23 -10.73
N PRO A 14 -9.20 3.27 -10.25
CA PRO A 14 -8.45 4.21 -11.08
C PRO A 14 -7.21 3.54 -11.71
N LEU A 15 -7.44 2.76 -12.77
CA LEU A 15 -6.43 1.92 -13.41
C LEU A 15 -5.29 2.69 -14.08
N GLN A 16 -5.39 4.01 -14.19
CA GLN A 16 -4.32 4.90 -14.66
C GLN A 16 -3.15 5.05 -13.65
N LEU A 17 -3.37 4.69 -12.39
CA LEU A 17 -2.36 4.78 -11.34
C LEU A 17 -1.36 3.61 -11.42
N GLY A 18 -0.18 3.80 -10.83
CA GLY A 18 0.83 2.74 -10.76
C GLY A 18 0.40 1.56 -9.88
N TRP A 19 1.01 0.40 -10.12
CA TRP A 19 0.66 -0.86 -9.46
C TRP A 19 0.49 -0.75 -7.93
N ASN A 20 1.42 -0.11 -7.22
CA ASN A 20 1.32 -0.04 -5.75
C ASN A 20 0.11 0.77 -5.26
N ASN A 21 -0.35 1.78 -6.02
CA ASN A 21 -1.60 2.47 -5.69
C ASN A 21 -2.80 1.54 -5.90
N ILE A 22 -2.85 0.81 -7.02
CA ILE A 22 -3.87 -0.22 -7.27
C ILE A 22 -3.87 -1.27 -6.16
N ARG A 23 -2.68 -1.74 -5.75
CA ARG A 23 -2.50 -2.69 -4.65
C ARG A 23 -3.13 -2.15 -3.36
N TYR A 24 -2.85 -0.91 -2.97
CA TYR A 24 -3.45 -0.30 -1.77
C TYR A 24 -4.97 -0.20 -1.82
N MET A 25 -5.55 0.05 -2.99
CA MET A 25 -7.01 0.04 -3.16
C MET A 25 -7.58 -1.37 -3.06
N ILE A 26 -6.87 -2.38 -3.55
CA ILE A 26 -7.25 -3.78 -3.40
C ILE A 26 -7.19 -4.17 -1.93
N GLU A 27 -6.13 -3.75 -1.20
CA GLU A 27 -6.01 -3.95 0.25
C GLU A 27 -7.20 -3.31 1.00
N ALA A 28 -7.55 -2.06 0.71
CA ALA A 28 -8.72 -1.40 1.30
C ALA A 28 -10.04 -2.09 0.91
N GLY A 29 -10.20 -2.47 -0.36
CA GLY A 29 -11.36 -3.22 -0.83
C GLY A 29 -11.51 -4.57 -0.11
N LEU A 30 -10.39 -5.25 0.19
CA LEU A 30 -10.36 -6.49 0.94
C LEU A 30 -10.87 -6.30 2.36
N LEU A 31 -10.46 -5.21 3.02
CA LEU A 31 -10.97 -4.83 4.34
C LEU A 31 -12.47 -4.57 4.31
N HIS A 32 -12.93 -3.70 3.41
CA HIS A 32 -14.34 -3.31 3.36
C HIS A 32 -15.24 -4.51 3.04
N ALA A 33 -14.84 -5.34 2.07
CA ALA A 33 -15.56 -6.56 1.73
C ALA A 33 -15.56 -7.57 2.89
N SER A 34 -14.48 -7.66 3.66
CA SER A 34 -14.41 -8.50 4.87
C SER A 34 -15.33 -7.99 5.98
N LEU A 35 -15.35 -6.68 6.24
CA LEU A 35 -16.20 -6.05 7.26
C LEU A 35 -17.68 -6.21 6.95
N LEU A 36 -18.05 -6.05 5.67
CA LEU A 36 -19.43 -6.15 5.19
C LEU A 36 -19.83 -7.59 4.76
N ASN A 37 -18.97 -8.59 4.99
CA ASN A 37 -19.18 -9.99 4.59
C ASN A 37 -19.63 -10.15 3.12
N ARG A 38 -19.00 -9.45 2.19
CA ARG A 38 -19.31 -9.44 0.75
C ARG A 38 -18.17 -10.02 -0.07
N THR A 39 -18.44 -10.64 -1.21
CA THR A 39 -17.38 -11.04 -2.15
C THR A 39 -16.78 -9.80 -2.81
N LEU A 40 -15.47 -9.57 -2.66
CA LEU A 40 -14.78 -8.48 -3.32
C LEU A 40 -14.65 -8.74 -4.83
N VAL A 41 -15.01 -7.76 -5.64
CA VAL A 41 -14.81 -7.76 -7.10
C VAL A 41 -13.67 -6.82 -7.47
N ILE A 42 -12.52 -7.38 -7.87
CA ILE A 42 -11.33 -6.62 -8.30
C ILE A 42 -11.22 -6.54 -9.84
N PRO A 43 -10.43 -5.61 -10.40
CA PRO A 43 -10.20 -5.55 -11.85
C PRO A 43 -9.60 -6.85 -12.37
N SER A 44 -9.88 -7.22 -13.61
CA SER A 44 -9.25 -8.38 -14.25
C SER A 44 -7.89 -8.06 -14.86
N PHE A 45 -7.57 -6.77 -14.97
CA PHE A 45 -6.33 -6.27 -15.55
C PHE A 45 -5.88 -4.98 -14.86
N ILE A 46 -4.62 -4.65 -15.07
CA ILE A 46 -4.02 -3.36 -14.75
C ILE A 46 -3.27 -2.82 -15.96
N TYR A 47 -2.79 -1.59 -15.86
CA TYR A 47 -1.90 -1.01 -16.86
C TYR A 47 -0.48 -0.88 -16.33
N ALA A 48 0.46 -1.59 -16.95
CA ALA A 48 1.87 -1.32 -16.71
C ALA A 48 2.29 -0.04 -17.42
N ARG A 49 3.00 0.84 -16.72
CA ARG A 49 3.33 2.21 -17.16
C ARG A 49 4.62 2.32 -17.98
N SER A 50 5.35 1.22 -18.13
CA SER A 50 6.58 1.20 -18.92
C SER A 50 6.89 -0.20 -19.43
N CYS A 51 7.69 -0.25 -20.49
CA CYS A 51 8.28 -1.45 -21.04
C CYS A 51 9.78 -1.27 -21.24
N LEU A 52 10.55 -2.35 -21.15
CA LEU A 52 12.01 -2.34 -21.30
C LEU A 52 12.46 -2.14 -22.76
N TYR A 53 11.63 -2.53 -23.71
CA TYR A 53 11.96 -2.54 -25.13
C TYR A 53 11.10 -1.57 -25.91
N GLU A 54 11.47 -1.36 -27.17
CA GLU A 54 10.71 -0.57 -28.13
C GLU A 54 9.26 -1.05 -28.26
N PHE A 55 8.36 -0.13 -28.61
CA PHE A 55 6.91 -0.37 -28.64
C PHE A 55 6.52 -1.62 -29.44
N ASP A 56 7.17 -1.86 -30.58
CA ASP A 56 6.82 -2.97 -31.47
C ASP A 56 7.04 -4.34 -30.79
N VAL A 57 8.07 -4.45 -29.94
CA VAL A 57 8.37 -5.67 -29.19
C VAL A 57 7.29 -5.92 -28.15
N CYS A 58 6.98 -4.90 -27.33
CA CYS A 58 6.03 -5.04 -26.23
C CYS A 58 4.59 -5.23 -26.74
N SER A 59 4.24 -4.64 -27.88
CA SER A 59 2.94 -4.79 -28.55
C SER A 59 2.66 -6.20 -29.05
N THR A 60 3.69 -7.05 -29.16
CA THR A 60 3.52 -8.48 -29.46
C THR A 60 2.90 -9.25 -28.28
N PHE A 61 3.04 -8.74 -27.06
CA PHE A 61 2.65 -9.44 -25.84
C PHE A 61 1.49 -8.79 -25.08
N ALA A 62 1.36 -7.46 -25.14
CA ALA A 62 0.31 -6.73 -24.47
C ALA A 62 -0.26 -5.62 -25.35
N GLN A 63 -1.56 -5.38 -25.24
CA GLN A 63 -2.20 -4.27 -25.93
C GLN A 63 -1.78 -2.94 -25.29
N ARG A 64 -1.37 -2.00 -26.14
CA ARG A 64 -1.02 -0.63 -25.72
C ARG A 64 -2.24 0.28 -25.70
N PHE A 65 -2.22 1.22 -24.77
CA PHE A 65 -3.26 2.23 -24.58
C PHE A 65 -2.59 3.56 -24.22
N HIS A 66 -3.18 4.66 -24.65
CA HIS A 66 -2.78 5.98 -24.23
C HIS A 66 -3.47 6.35 -22.90
N ARG A 67 -2.68 6.75 -21.89
CA ARG A 67 -3.15 6.94 -20.51
C ARG A 67 -4.23 8.02 -20.36
N GLY A 68 -4.14 9.09 -21.14
CA GLY A 68 -5.19 10.14 -21.19
C GLY A 68 -6.44 9.69 -21.96
N PRO A 69 -6.50 9.86 -23.29
CA PRO A 69 -7.68 9.59 -24.12
C PRO A 69 -8.25 8.16 -24.06
N ASP A 70 -7.43 7.11 -23.95
CA ASP A 70 -7.95 5.74 -24.06
C ASP A 70 -8.40 5.16 -22.71
N ILE A 71 -7.68 5.47 -21.63
CA ILE A 71 -8.02 5.02 -20.27
C ILE A 71 -8.97 6.02 -19.60
N GLY A 72 -8.98 7.28 -20.03
CA GLY A 72 -10.02 8.26 -19.66
C GLY A 72 -9.82 8.93 -18.30
N MET A 73 -8.62 8.90 -17.70
CA MET A 73 -8.35 9.59 -16.43
C MET A 73 -6.93 10.18 -16.35
N GLY A 74 -6.85 11.50 -16.11
CA GLY A 74 -5.60 12.24 -15.86
C GLY A 74 -5.04 12.98 -17.07
N ASP A 75 -4.44 14.15 -16.83
CA ASP A 75 -3.63 14.87 -17.83
C ASP A 75 -2.17 14.45 -17.70
N PHE A 76 -1.65 13.77 -18.70
CA PHE A 76 -0.26 13.30 -18.77
C PHE A 76 0.54 14.00 -19.87
N ALA A 77 0.02 15.12 -20.41
CA ALA A 77 0.68 15.84 -21.51
C ALA A 77 2.04 16.43 -21.12
N TYR A 78 2.35 16.52 -19.82
CA TYR A 78 3.65 16.93 -19.30
C TYR A 78 4.73 15.82 -19.37
N LEU A 79 4.33 14.57 -19.64
CA LEU A 79 5.23 13.43 -19.84
C LEU A 79 5.57 13.24 -21.32
N SER A 80 6.67 12.54 -21.62
CA SER A 80 6.98 12.16 -23.01
C SER A 80 5.93 11.20 -23.58
N GLU A 81 5.83 11.11 -24.92
CA GLU A 81 4.89 10.21 -25.59
C GLU A 81 5.02 8.77 -25.09
N ALA A 82 6.24 8.30 -24.84
CA ALA A 82 6.48 6.96 -24.33
C ALA A 82 5.96 6.73 -22.90
N GLU A 83 6.04 7.74 -22.05
CA GLU A 83 5.54 7.70 -20.66
C GLU A 83 4.01 7.88 -20.58
N GLN A 84 3.39 8.33 -21.68
CA GLN A 84 1.94 8.39 -21.83
C GLN A 84 1.34 7.06 -22.32
N ILE A 85 2.16 6.08 -22.70
CA ILE A 85 1.70 4.74 -23.08
C ILE A 85 1.63 3.81 -21.86
N ALA A 86 0.57 3.02 -21.83
CA ALA A 86 0.28 2.00 -20.84
C ALA A 86 0.01 0.66 -21.52
N TRP A 87 0.29 -0.43 -20.82
CA TRP A 87 0.18 -1.80 -21.34
C TRP A 87 -0.80 -2.60 -20.50
N ARG A 88 -1.89 -3.09 -21.10
CA ARG A 88 -2.91 -3.86 -20.39
C ARG A 88 -2.39 -5.26 -20.06
N LEU A 89 -2.24 -5.54 -18.77
CA LEU A 89 -1.78 -6.84 -18.27
C LEU A 89 -2.88 -7.50 -17.43
N PRO A 90 -3.14 -8.80 -17.59
CA PRO A 90 -4.00 -9.54 -16.67
C PRO A 90 -3.51 -9.40 -15.21
N ILE A 91 -4.42 -9.14 -14.29
CA ILE A 91 -4.09 -8.91 -12.87
C ILE A 91 -3.44 -10.14 -12.23
N SER A 92 -3.75 -11.34 -12.77
CA SER A 92 -3.16 -12.61 -12.36
C SER A 92 -1.65 -12.72 -12.61
N LEU A 93 -1.05 -11.77 -13.34
CA LEU A 93 0.40 -11.64 -13.49
C LEU A 93 1.04 -10.79 -12.39
N MET A 94 0.21 -10.06 -11.64
CA MET A 94 0.66 -9.10 -10.64
C MET A 94 0.43 -9.62 -9.22
N ILE A 95 -0.72 -10.24 -8.95
CA ILE A 95 -1.10 -10.73 -7.62
C ILE A 95 -1.38 -12.24 -7.61
N ASP A 96 -1.00 -12.90 -6.52
CA ASP A 96 -1.31 -14.30 -6.25
C ASP A 96 -2.80 -14.47 -5.89
N LEU A 97 -3.66 -14.57 -6.92
CA LEU A 97 -5.11 -14.74 -6.75
C LEU A 97 -5.49 -15.93 -5.86
N PRO A 98 -4.88 -17.13 -5.99
CA PRO A 98 -5.13 -18.22 -5.06
C PRO A 98 -4.85 -17.88 -3.59
N ARG A 99 -3.84 -17.04 -3.33
CA ARG A 99 -3.48 -16.64 -1.96
C ARG A 99 -4.47 -15.63 -1.38
N ILE A 100 -4.79 -14.55 -2.09
CA ILE A 100 -5.76 -13.55 -1.60
C ILE A 100 -7.15 -14.17 -1.39
N ARG A 101 -7.53 -15.15 -2.23
CA ARG A 101 -8.78 -15.92 -2.10
C ARG A 101 -8.88 -16.81 -0.86
N LYS A 102 -7.76 -17.07 -0.18
CA LYS A 102 -7.76 -17.74 1.13
C LYS A 102 -8.00 -16.77 2.28
N ALA A 103 -7.66 -15.48 2.09
CA ALA A 103 -7.89 -14.45 3.08
C ALA A 103 -9.35 -13.98 3.07
N HIS A 104 -9.96 -13.86 1.88
CA HIS A 104 -11.37 -13.51 1.72
C HIS A 104 -11.93 -13.98 0.38
N SER A 105 -13.25 -13.96 0.20
CA SER A 105 -13.88 -14.22 -1.10
C SER A 105 -13.55 -13.09 -2.09
N VAL A 106 -12.77 -13.40 -3.13
CA VAL A 106 -12.34 -12.44 -4.16
C VAL A 106 -12.54 -13.03 -5.56
N ILE A 107 -13.21 -12.29 -6.43
CA ILE A 107 -13.34 -12.57 -7.86
C ILE A 107 -12.90 -11.37 -8.70
N THR A 108 -12.57 -11.57 -9.97
CA THR A 108 -12.34 -10.46 -10.90
C THR A 108 -13.66 -9.97 -11.52
N VAL A 109 -13.66 -8.78 -12.11
CA VAL A 109 -14.83 -8.28 -12.87
C VAL A 109 -15.19 -9.25 -14.01
N SER A 110 -14.19 -9.77 -14.74
CA SER A 110 -14.43 -10.78 -15.78
C SER A 110 -15.09 -12.04 -15.22
N GLU A 111 -14.68 -12.52 -14.03
CA GLU A 111 -15.33 -13.66 -13.37
C GLU A 111 -16.76 -13.32 -12.91
N TYR A 112 -17.01 -12.10 -12.42
CA TYR A 112 -18.36 -11.61 -12.10
C TYR A 112 -19.27 -11.61 -13.33
N LEU A 113 -18.77 -11.07 -14.46
CA LEU A 113 -19.53 -11.05 -15.72
C LEU A 113 -19.84 -12.47 -16.20
N GLN A 114 -18.86 -13.38 -16.19
CA GLN A 114 -19.08 -14.79 -16.54
C GLN A 114 -20.10 -15.47 -15.63
N LEU A 115 -20.03 -15.22 -14.32
CA LEU A 115 -20.95 -15.79 -13.33
C LEU A 115 -22.42 -15.40 -13.60
N HIS A 116 -22.64 -14.27 -14.27
CA HIS A 116 -23.95 -13.72 -14.56
C HIS A 116 -24.33 -13.77 -16.04
N ASP A 117 -23.67 -14.64 -16.82
CA ASP A 117 -23.90 -14.84 -18.27
C ASP A 117 -23.74 -13.55 -19.10
N ILE A 118 -22.79 -12.69 -18.71
CA ILE A 118 -22.44 -11.44 -19.41
C ILE A 118 -21.05 -11.58 -20.06
N ASP A 119 -20.87 -10.99 -21.25
CA ASP A 119 -19.60 -11.01 -21.97
C ASP A 119 -18.48 -10.31 -21.16
N PRO A 120 -17.40 -11.01 -20.80
CA PRO A 120 -16.29 -10.45 -20.02
C PRO A 120 -15.55 -9.30 -20.72
N THR A 121 -15.68 -9.19 -22.04
CA THR A 121 -15.07 -8.10 -22.82
C THR A 121 -15.73 -6.75 -22.56
N LEU A 122 -16.88 -6.71 -21.87
CA LEU A 122 -17.56 -5.48 -21.47
C LEU A 122 -16.89 -4.75 -20.29
N GLU A 123 -15.92 -5.38 -19.60
CA GLU A 123 -15.17 -4.72 -18.52
C GLU A 123 -14.50 -3.42 -19.02
N LEU A 124 -14.91 -2.30 -18.43
CA LEU A 124 -14.46 -0.97 -18.80
C LEU A 124 -12.96 -0.77 -18.56
N GLY A 125 -12.27 -0.24 -19.57
CA GLY A 125 -10.83 0.04 -19.53
C GLY A 125 -10.40 1.02 -18.44
N ASN A 126 -11.29 1.91 -18.02
CA ASN A 126 -11.00 2.91 -16.97
C ASN A 126 -11.19 2.37 -15.54
N GLY A 127 -11.65 1.12 -15.40
CA GLY A 127 -11.91 0.46 -14.12
C GLY A 127 -13.16 0.92 -13.36
N SER A 128 -14.03 1.72 -13.99
CA SER A 128 -15.33 2.08 -13.39
C SER A 128 -16.27 0.88 -13.33
N TRP A 129 -17.10 0.83 -12.29
CA TRP A 129 -18.24 -0.09 -12.24
C TRP A 129 -19.39 0.44 -13.10
N SER A 130 -19.90 -0.36 -14.04
CA SER A 130 -21.00 0.04 -14.91
C SER A 130 -22.22 -0.84 -14.67
N ALA A 131 -23.21 -0.32 -13.95
CA ALA A 131 -24.48 -1.02 -13.76
C ALA A 131 -25.19 -1.29 -15.11
N GLU A 132 -25.10 -0.34 -16.06
CA GLU A 132 -25.67 -0.47 -17.40
C GLU A 132 -25.12 -1.70 -18.14
N LEU A 133 -23.81 -1.93 -18.07
CA LEU A 133 -23.17 -3.05 -18.76
C LEU A 133 -23.20 -4.35 -17.95
N TYR A 134 -23.02 -4.25 -16.63
CA TYR A 134 -22.75 -5.40 -15.77
C TYR A 134 -24.01 -6.00 -15.13
N HIS A 135 -25.17 -5.34 -15.24
CA HIS A 135 -26.45 -5.81 -14.69
C HIS A 135 -27.49 -6.13 -15.77
N GLY A 136 -27.08 -6.12 -17.05
CA GLY A 136 -27.95 -6.39 -18.20
C GLY A 136 -28.16 -7.88 -18.54
N GLY A 137 -27.59 -8.79 -17.74
CA GLY A 137 -27.70 -10.23 -17.92
C GLY A 137 -29.02 -10.84 -17.42
N PRO A 138 -29.16 -12.18 -17.44
CA PRO A 138 -30.32 -12.88 -16.90
C PRO A 138 -30.54 -12.65 -15.39
N PHE A 139 -29.45 -12.43 -14.66
CA PHE A 139 -29.49 -11.98 -13.28
C PHE A 139 -29.54 -10.45 -13.23
N THR A 140 -30.53 -9.90 -12.53
CA THR A 140 -30.73 -8.45 -12.35
C THR A 140 -30.43 -8.06 -10.90
N PRO A 141 -29.15 -7.83 -10.53
CA PRO A 141 -28.80 -7.50 -9.16
C PRO A 141 -29.33 -6.12 -8.76
N THR A 142 -29.78 -6.03 -7.51
CA THR A 142 -29.98 -4.75 -6.83
C THR A 142 -28.65 -4.08 -6.53
N LEU A 143 -28.61 -2.75 -6.56
CA LEU A 143 -27.40 -1.94 -6.43
C LEU A 143 -27.57 -0.85 -5.38
N ARG A 144 -26.66 -0.81 -4.40
CA ARG A 144 -26.41 0.36 -3.56
C ARG A 144 -25.09 0.98 -3.98
N THR A 145 -25.14 2.16 -4.58
CA THR A 145 -23.95 2.96 -4.88
C THR A 145 -23.73 3.98 -3.79
N LEU A 146 -22.55 3.99 -3.18
CA LEU A 146 -22.05 4.98 -2.22
C LEU A 146 -21.12 5.96 -2.95
N PRO A 147 -21.58 7.19 -3.26
CA PRO A 147 -20.77 8.22 -3.88
C PRO A 147 -19.59 8.65 -3.00
N GLN A 148 -18.51 9.14 -3.61
CA GLN A 148 -17.34 9.66 -2.89
C GLN A 148 -17.69 10.71 -1.83
N ALA A 149 -18.67 11.59 -2.12
CA ALA A 149 -19.13 12.59 -1.15
C ALA A 149 -19.63 11.91 0.14
N GLU A 150 -20.53 10.92 0.04
CA GLU A 150 -21.03 10.17 1.20
C GLU A 150 -19.93 9.36 1.94
N TRP A 151 -18.79 9.10 1.29
CA TRP A 151 -17.66 8.42 1.95
C TRP A 151 -16.91 9.34 2.93
N ASP A 152 -16.82 10.64 2.63
CA ASP A 152 -15.94 11.60 3.30
C ASP A 152 -16.67 12.76 4.01
N ASP A 153 -17.94 13.04 3.71
CA ASP A 153 -18.57 14.33 4.04
C ASP A 153 -18.65 14.59 5.56
N ASP A 154 -17.73 15.44 6.06
CA ASP A 154 -17.60 15.89 7.45
C ASP A 154 -17.58 14.76 8.52
N ILE A 155 -17.14 13.56 8.14
CA ILE A 155 -17.07 12.40 9.04
C ILE A 155 -15.66 11.84 9.22
N VAL A 156 -15.44 11.22 10.37
CA VAL A 156 -14.33 10.32 10.65
C VAL A 156 -14.80 8.90 10.42
N ARG A 157 -14.59 8.41 9.19
CA ARG A 157 -14.97 7.05 8.81
C ARG A 157 -14.14 6.00 9.57
N VAL A 158 -14.81 5.10 10.28
CA VAL A 158 -14.22 4.00 11.05
C VAL A 158 -14.77 2.64 10.67
N ASP A 159 -14.13 1.55 11.11
CA ASP A 159 -14.58 0.19 10.87
C ASP A 159 -15.95 -0.10 11.52
N ARG A 160 -16.09 0.26 12.80
CA ARG A 160 -17.32 0.10 13.59
C ARG A 160 -17.50 1.30 14.53
N GLU A 161 -18.73 1.67 14.85
CA GLU A 161 -19.02 2.66 15.89
C GLU A 161 -18.50 2.21 17.25
N TYR A 162 -18.16 3.19 18.09
CA TYR A 162 -17.82 2.93 19.48
C TYR A 162 -19.08 2.61 20.28
N ASP A 163 -19.13 1.44 20.89
CA ASP A 163 -20.13 1.12 21.91
C ASP A 163 -19.71 1.72 23.27
N LEU A 164 -19.65 3.05 23.32
CA LEU A 164 -19.30 3.80 24.51
C LEU A 164 -20.44 4.79 24.86
N PRO A 165 -20.71 5.01 26.17
CA PRO A 165 -21.70 6.00 26.57
C PRO A 165 -21.23 7.41 26.18
N PRO A 166 -22.15 8.39 26.06
CA PRO A 166 -21.77 9.77 25.80
C PRO A 166 -20.77 10.31 26.83
N GLY A 167 -19.82 11.11 26.34
CA GLY A 167 -18.85 11.79 27.20
C GLY A 167 -19.52 12.65 28.26
N LYS A 168 -19.01 12.58 29.50
CA LYS A 168 -19.59 13.25 30.68
C LYS A 168 -19.23 14.74 30.78
N ASP A 169 -18.17 15.16 30.09
CA ASP A 169 -17.58 16.50 30.06
C ASP A 169 -17.39 17.00 28.62
N ALA A 170 -18.30 16.62 27.71
CA ALA A 170 -18.34 17.18 26.36
C ALA A 170 -18.52 18.72 26.44
N GLY A 171 -17.72 19.46 25.68
CA GLY A 171 -17.60 20.93 25.81
C GLY A 171 -16.70 21.42 26.95
N GLY A 172 -16.06 20.50 27.68
CA GLY A 172 -15.07 20.76 28.72
C GLY A 172 -13.74 21.29 28.20
N ILE A 173 -12.71 21.30 29.05
CA ILE A 173 -11.40 21.88 28.72
C ILE A 173 -10.67 21.06 27.64
N VAL A 174 -10.72 19.73 27.75
CA VAL A 174 -10.08 18.81 26.78
C VAL A 174 -10.75 18.95 25.41
N ASP A 175 -12.08 18.88 25.36
CA ASP A 175 -12.84 18.98 24.12
C ASP A 175 -12.53 20.30 23.38
N LYS A 176 -12.61 21.43 24.09
CA LYS A 176 -12.29 22.75 23.52
C LYS A 176 -10.86 22.84 23.01
N ALA A 177 -9.90 22.30 23.77
CA ALA A 177 -8.50 22.35 23.39
C ALA A 177 -8.23 21.54 22.11
N LEU A 178 -8.89 20.39 21.94
CA LEU A 178 -8.65 19.49 20.81
C LEU A 178 -9.43 19.87 19.54
N ARG A 179 -10.63 20.45 19.64
CA ARG A 179 -11.46 20.78 18.46
C ARG A 179 -10.75 21.69 17.44
N ASP A 180 -9.97 22.65 17.94
CA ASP A 180 -9.20 23.59 17.10
C ASP A 180 -7.93 22.96 16.49
N GLN A 181 -7.59 21.73 16.86
CA GLN A 181 -6.39 21.01 16.45
C GLN A 181 -6.67 19.90 15.43
N ARG A 182 -7.95 19.71 15.04
CA ARG A 182 -8.35 18.68 14.08
C ARG A 182 -7.69 18.95 12.72
N ASN A 183 -7.20 17.87 12.11
CA ASN A 183 -6.73 17.87 10.73
C ASN A 183 -7.93 17.91 9.75
N SER A 184 -7.64 17.91 8.45
CA SER A 184 -8.66 17.93 7.39
C SER A 184 -9.57 16.69 7.36
N HIS A 185 -9.30 15.68 8.17
CA HIS A 185 -10.08 14.44 8.28
C HIS A 185 -10.73 14.30 9.68
N GLY A 186 -10.87 15.39 10.42
CA GLY A 186 -11.58 15.42 11.70
C GLY A 186 -10.85 14.78 12.89
N SER A 187 -9.60 14.32 12.72
CA SER A 187 -8.83 13.67 13.79
C SER A 187 -7.62 14.49 14.25
N VAL A 188 -7.06 14.12 15.40
CA VAL A 188 -5.82 14.68 15.95
C VAL A 188 -4.84 13.53 16.20
N ASP A 189 -3.57 13.68 15.82
CA ASP A 189 -2.53 12.73 16.22
C ASP A 189 -2.47 12.61 17.75
N ILE A 190 -2.33 11.40 18.30
CA ILE A 190 -2.40 11.21 19.75
C ILE A 190 -1.25 11.92 20.48
N GLY A 191 -0.05 11.99 19.88
CA GLY A 191 1.09 12.69 20.46
C GLY A 191 0.86 14.20 20.49
N HIS A 192 0.28 14.76 19.43
CA HIS A 192 -0.14 16.16 19.41
C HIS A 192 -1.26 16.44 20.42
N ALA A 193 -2.27 15.56 20.51
CA ALA A 193 -3.36 15.68 21.47
C ALA A 193 -2.84 15.70 22.92
N GLN A 194 -1.87 14.83 23.24
CA GLN A 194 -1.19 14.83 24.54
C GLN A 194 -0.53 16.20 24.82
N ASN A 195 0.24 16.74 23.90
CA ASN A 195 0.88 18.05 24.08
C ASN A 195 -0.15 19.16 24.35
N VAL A 196 -1.23 19.19 23.56
CA VAL A 196 -2.31 20.18 23.69
C VAL A 196 -3.04 20.06 25.02
N MET A 197 -3.35 18.83 25.46
CA MET A 197 -3.97 18.58 26.77
C MET A 197 -3.04 19.01 27.92
N HIS A 198 -1.74 18.75 27.80
CA HIS A 198 -0.76 19.18 28.80
C HIS A 198 -0.66 20.71 28.89
N ASP A 199 -0.62 21.40 27.76
CA ASP A 199 -0.62 22.87 27.69
C ASP A 199 -1.91 23.48 28.27
N ALA A 200 -3.03 22.75 28.17
CA ALA A 200 -4.29 23.09 28.81
C ALA A 200 -4.33 22.77 30.33
N GLY A 201 -3.26 22.24 30.90
CA GLY A 201 -3.15 21.91 32.33
C GLY A 201 -3.79 20.58 32.73
N VAL A 202 -4.10 19.71 31.76
CA VAL A 202 -4.65 18.37 31.98
C VAL A 202 -3.49 17.38 32.12
N ASN A 203 -3.52 16.58 33.17
CA ASN A 203 -2.48 15.59 33.45
C ASN A 203 -3.10 14.21 33.59
N TRP A 204 -2.35 13.18 33.20
CA TRP A 204 -2.72 11.77 33.33
C TRP A 204 -1.48 10.97 33.71
N GLY A 205 -1.67 9.87 34.44
CA GLY A 205 -0.59 9.01 34.93
C GLY A 205 -0.26 7.84 34.00
N ASN A 206 -1.19 7.42 33.13
CA ASN A 206 -1.02 6.28 32.23
C ASN A 206 -1.98 6.33 31.03
N THR A 207 -1.82 5.39 30.08
CA THR A 207 -2.63 5.31 28.86
C THR A 207 -4.13 5.13 29.13
N ALA A 208 -4.52 4.30 30.11
CA ALA A 208 -5.93 4.08 30.41
C ALA A 208 -6.59 5.35 30.96
N GLU A 209 -5.86 6.14 31.74
CA GLU A 209 -6.34 7.44 32.23
C GLU A 209 -6.45 8.46 31.10
N LEU A 210 -5.50 8.49 30.16
CA LEU A 210 -5.60 9.33 28.95
C LEU A 210 -6.84 8.97 28.11
N GLU A 211 -7.04 7.68 27.83
CA GLU A 211 -8.22 7.20 27.09
C GLU A 211 -9.52 7.57 27.80
N GLN A 212 -9.57 7.45 29.12
CA GLN A 212 -10.75 7.84 29.91
C GLN A 212 -11.00 9.36 29.87
N LEU A 213 -9.96 10.19 29.93
CA LEU A 213 -10.09 11.65 29.83
C LEU A 213 -10.60 12.09 28.45
N LEU A 214 -10.08 11.46 27.39
CA LEU A 214 -10.57 11.68 26.02
C LEU A 214 -12.04 11.27 25.91
N HIS A 215 -12.37 10.07 26.38
CA HIS A 215 -13.75 9.56 26.40
C HIS A 215 -14.70 10.48 27.16
N ASP A 216 -14.33 10.90 28.37
CA ASP A 216 -15.15 11.79 29.17
C ASP A 216 -15.36 13.14 28.45
N ALA A 217 -14.38 13.61 27.69
CA ALA A 217 -14.50 14.80 26.85
C ALA A 217 -15.33 14.61 25.56
N GLY A 218 -15.83 13.40 25.29
CA GLY A 218 -16.57 13.06 24.08
C GLY A 218 -15.69 12.65 22.89
N TRP A 219 -14.46 12.21 23.13
CA TRP A 219 -13.51 11.79 22.10
C TRP A 219 -13.16 10.32 22.26
N ALA A 220 -12.74 9.67 21.19
CA ALA A 220 -12.23 8.31 21.26
C ALA A 220 -10.88 8.16 20.59
N VAL A 221 -10.06 7.26 21.15
CA VAL A 221 -8.78 6.88 20.54
C VAL A 221 -9.05 6.02 19.32
N LEU A 222 -8.38 6.29 18.22
CA LEU A 222 -8.48 5.55 16.99
C LEU A 222 -7.15 4.85 16.73
N HIS A 223 -7.21 3.58 16.39
CA HIS A 223 -6.06 2.80 16.01
C HIS A 223 -5.86 2.90 14.51
N THR A 224 -4.63 3.17 14.08
CA THR A 224 -4.28 3.28 12.67
C THR A 224 -2.84 2.87 12.43
N PHE A 225 -2.34 3.13 11.23
CA PHE A 225 -0.97 2.87 10.82
C PHE A 225 -0.22 4.16 10.63
N ARG A 226 1.07 4.10 10.97
CA ARG A 226 1.97 5.22 10.76
C ARG A 226 2.01 5.57 9.28
N THR A 227 1.88 6.86 9.02
CA THR A 227 1.88 7.41 7.67
C THR A 227 2.97 8.46 7.48
N SER A 228 2.95 9.09 6.32
CA SER A 228 3.68 10.31 6.03
C SER A 228 2.76 11.50 5.81
N PHE A 229 3.33 12.69 5.67
CA PHE A 229 2.59 13.95 5.50
C PHE A 229 1.56 13.93 4.35
N VAL A 230 1.84 13.18 3.29
CA VAL A 230 0.85 12.76 2.29
C VAL A 230 0.62 11.27 2.48
N GLU A 231 -0.63 10.84 2.63
CA GLU A 231 -1.04 9.46 2.94
C GLU A 231 -0.80 8.47 1.77
N MET A 232 0.39 8.53 1.16
CA MET A 232 0.87 7.73 0.04
C MET A 232 1.64 6.49 0.52
N PHE A 233 2.27 6.58 1.70
CA PHE A 233 2.86 5.46 2.41
C PHE A 233 1.78 4.75 3.23
N LYS A 234 1.18 3.69 2.66
CA LYS A 234 0.10 2.93 3.30
C LYS A 234 0.58 1.56 3.79
N ALA A 235 1.71 1.55 4.49
CA ALA A 235 2.24 0.32 5.09
C ALA A 235 1.42 -0.07 6.34
N VAL A 236 1.29 -1.36 6.60
CA VAL A 236 0.55 -1.89 7.75
C VAL A 236 1.46 -2.48 8.84
N THR A 237 2.72 -2.03 8.88
CA THR A 237 3.77 -2.62 9.72
C THR A 237 4.11 -1.83 10.98
N GLU A 238 3.76 -0.54 11.01
CA GLU A 238 3.95 0.33 12.17
C GLU A 238 2.60 0.92 12.56
N TYR A 239 2.31 0.89 13.86
CA TYR A 239 1.05 1.35 14.39
C TYR A 239 1.16 2.78 14.91
N GLU A 240 0.07 3.52 14.77
CA GLU A 240 -0.09 4.87 15.30
C GLU A 240 -1.49 4.96 15.90
N ALA A 241 -1.71 5.98 16.73
CA ALA A 241 -3.02 6.28 17.26
C ALA A 241 -3.37 7.74 17.00
N GLU A 242 -4.65 7.97 16.76
CA GLU A 242 -5.24 9.30 16.64
C GLU A 242 -6.38 9.43 17.65
N THR A 243 -7.00 10.59 17.76
CA THR A 243 -8.23 10.80 18.50
C THR A 243 -9.21 11.62 17.68
N ALA A 244 -10.50 11.33 17.80
CA ALA A 244 -11.56 12.06 17.12
C ALA A 244 -12.79 12.23 18.02
N PRO A 245 -13.64 13.26 17.79
CA PRO A 245 -14.91 13.39 18.49
C PRO A 245 -15.83 12.22 18.16
N LEU A 246 -16.50 11.67 19.17
CA LEU A 246 -17.42 10.55 19.02
C LEU A 246 -18.57 10.88 18.06
N GLU A 247 -19.06 12.13 18.07
CA GLU A 247 -20.16 12.55 17.21
C GLU A 247 -19.79 12.67 15.72
N ASP A 248 -18.50 12.75 15.39
CA ASP A 248 -18.03 12.79 14.01
C ASP A 248 -17.72 11.38 13.48
N MET A 249 -17.78 10.35 14.32
CA MET A 249 -17.37 8.99 13.96
C MET A 249 -18.51 8.19 13.36
N HIS A 250 -18.27 7.61 12.19
CA HIS A 250 -19.26 6.85 11.45
C HIS A 250 -18.73 5.47 11.06
N GLY A 251 -19.36 4.42 11.60
CA GLY A 251 -18.96 3.03 11.39
C GLY A 251 -19.39 2.51 10.02
N LEU A 252 -18.45 1.94 9.25
CA LEU A 252 -18.78 1.32 7.97
C LEU A 252 -19.75 0.15 8.14
N VAL A 253 -19.53 -0.69 9.16
CA VAL A 253 -20.39 -1.84 9.44
C VAL A 253 -21.75 -1.39 9.97
N ASP A 254 -21.80 -0.35 10.80
CA ASP A 254 -23.05 0.11 11.41
C ASP A 254 -23.97 0.76 10.39
N GLU A 255 -23.41 1.50 9.42
CA GLU A 255 -24.19 2.10 8.34
C GLU A 255 -24.59 1.10 7.24
N PHE A 256 -23.73 0.13 6.90
CA PHE A 256 -23.88 -0.67 5.69
C PHE A 256 -23.78 -2.18 5.86
N GLY A 257 -23.58 -2.68 7.08
CA GLY A 257 -23.41 -4.11 7.37
C GLY A 257 -24.65 -4.95 7.04
N ASP A 258 -25.84 -4.36 7.20
CA ASP A 258 -27.13 -5.00 6.88
C ASP A 258 -27.72 -4.52 5.54
N GLU A 259 -26.94 -3.83 4.71
CA GLU A 259 -27.40 -3.36 3.39
C GLU A 259 -27.87 -4.56 2.54
N PRO A 260 -29.15 -4.61 2.10
CA PRO A 260 -29.70 -5.77 1.41
C PRO A 260 -29.30 -5.87 -0.08
N ALA A 261 -28.72 -4.82 -0.68
CA ALA A 261 -28.38 -4.84 -2.10
C ALA A 261 -27.43 -5.99 -2.48
N ASP A 262 -27.67 -6.62 -3.63
CA ASP A 262 -26.81 -7.68 -4.17
C ASP A 262 -25.39 -7.16 -4.47
N VAL A 263 -25.28 -5.91 -4.92
CA VAL A 263 -24.01 -5.22 -5.18
C VAL A 263 -23.94 -3.95 -4.34
N PHE A 264 -22.92 -3.85 -3.49
CA PHE A 264 -22.51 -2.60 -2.84
C PHE A 264 -21.36 -1.99 -3.62
N HIS A 265 -21.54 -0.80 -4.18
CA HIS A 265 -20.58 -0.14 -5.05
C HIS A 265 -20.07 1.16 -4.41
N VAL A 266 -18.76 1.29 -4.22
CA VAL A 266 -18.13 2.57 -3.84
C VAL A 266 -17.68 3.29 -5.10
N GLN A 267 -18.32 4.43 -5.38
CA GLN A 267 -18.10 5.22 -6.59
C GLN A 267 -17.01 6.27 -6.39
N GLY A 268 -16.16 6.44 -7.40
CA GLY A 268 -15.11 7.47 -7.43
C GLY A 268 -13.78 7.04 -6.84
N GLU A 269 -12.84 7.99 -6.80
CA GLU A 269 -11.48 7.76 -6.34
C GLU A 269 -11.35 8.01 -4.84
N THR A 270 -11.34 6.93 -4.05
CA THR A 270 -11.25 7.00 -2.58
C THR A 270 -9.85 6.69 -2.03
N HIS A 271 -8.82 6.59 -2.87
CA HIS A 271 -7.45 6.26 -2.41
C HIS A 271 -6.67 7.46 -1.88
N TRP A 272 -6.81 8.61 -2.54
CA TRP A 272 -6.03 9.81 -2.25
C TRP A 272 -6.27 10.33 -0.83
N ASN A 273 -5.20 10.73 -0.15
CA ASN A 273 -5.20 11.35 1.19
C ASN A 273 -5.92 10.58 2.33
N ARG A 274 -6.20 9.29 2.18
CA ARG A 274 -6.82 8.47 3.26
C ARG A 274 -5.83 7.53 3.94
N LYS A 275 -6.11 7.11 5.16
CA LYS A 275 -5.29 6.09 5.86
C LYS A 275 -5.19 4.77 5.08
N ALA A 276 -4.24 3.92 5.46
CA ALA A 276 -4.22 2.53 5.01
C ALA A 276 -5.56 1.86 5.34
N GLY A 277 -6.12 1.11 4.39
CA GLY A 277 -7.47 0.56 4.53
C GLY A 277 -8.61 1.56 4.33
N GLN A 278 -8.33 2.84 4.07
CA GLN A 278 -9.32 3.92 3.86
C GLN A 278 -10.29 4.15 5.03
N LEU A 279 -9.93 3.64 6.21
CA LEU A 279 -10.68 3.70 7.46
C LEU A 279 -9.70 3.95 8.62
N ARG A 280 -10.24 4.28 9.78
CA ARG A 280 -9.57 4.09 11.08
C ARG A 280 -10.25 2.96 11.84
N PHE A 281 -9.58 2.43 12.85
CA PHE A 281 -10.10 1.30 13.62
C PHE A 281 -10.44 1.73 15.03
N THR A 282 -11.61 1.35 15.53
CA THR A 282 -12.00 1.61 16.92
C THR A 282 -11.39 0.61 17.90
N THR A 283 -10.72 -0.42 17.41
CA THR A 283 -10.02 -1.38 18.28
C THR A 283 -8.67 -1.82 17.70
N GLY A 284 -7.71 -2.12 18.58
CA GLY A 284 -6.44 -2.75 18.20
C GLY A 284 -6.63 -4.05 17.40
N PRO A 285 -7.50 -4.99 17.84
CA PRO A 285 -7.85 -6.18 17.07
C PRO A 285 -8.41 -5.89 15.67
N GLY A 286 -9.27 -4.89 15.48
CA GLY A 286 -9.78 -4.50 14.16
C GLY A 286 -8.67 -4.05 13.22
N ARG A 287 -7.75 -3.21 13.72
CA ARG A 287 -6.54 -2.81 12.98
C ARG A 287 -5.66 -4.02 12.64
N THR A 288 -5.44 -4.93 13.60
CA THR A 288 -4.62 -6.14 13.39
C THR A 288 -5.26 -7.07 12.35
N HIS A 289 -6.59 -7.22 12.33
CA HIS A 289 -7.30 -7.98 11.28
C HIS A 289 -7.01 -7.43 9.88
N PHE A 290 -7.01 -6.10 9.70
CA PHE A 290 -6.60 -5.53 8.42
C PHE A 290 -5.14 -5.84 8.06
N ALA A 291 -4.22 -5.73 9.02
CA ALA A 291 -2.84 -6.09 8.80
C ALA A 291 -2.68 -7.59 8.43
N GLU A 292 -3.48 -8.49 9.02
CA GLU A 292 -3.53 -9.91 8.64
C GLU A 292 -3.96 -10.10 7.18
N LEU A 293 -5.05 -9.44 6.76
CA LEU A 293 -5.55 -9.50 5.37
C LEU A 293 -4.46 -9.10 4.37
N VAL A 294 -3.73 -8.02 4.66
CA VAL A 294 -2.67 -7.51 3.79
C VAL A 294 -1.44 -8.40 3.83
N LEU A 295 -0.84 -8.60 5.01
CA LEU A 295 0.45 -9.26 5.15
C LEU A 295 0.39 -10.75 4.85
N ASN A 296 -0.75 -11.42 5.12
CA ASN A 296 -0.93 -12.83 4.78
C ASN A 296 -1.55 -13.03 3.39
N GLY A 297 -2.42 -12.13 2.93
CA GLY A 297 -3.22 -12.33 1.71
C GLY A 297 -2.65 -11.74 0.43
N VAL A 298 -2.06 -10.54 0.49
CA VAL A 298 -1.72 -9.73 -0.70
C VAL A 298 -0.24 -9.88 -1.04
N HIS A 299 0.08 -10.80 -1.96
CA HIS A 299 1.46 -11.10 -2.38
C HIS A 299 1.64 -11.07 -3.90
N PRO A 300 2.83 -10.72 -4.41
CA PRO A 300 3.19 -10.93 -5.80
C PRO A 300 3.09 -12.40 -6.18
N ILE A 301 2.92 -12.70 -7.47
CA ILE A 301 2.84 -14.10 -7.94
C ILE A 301 4.09 -14.93 -7.56
N PRO A 302 3.97 -16.26 -7.39
CA PRO A 302 5.10 -17.11 -6.98
C PRO A 302 6.38 -16.93 -7.81
N PRO A 303 6.34 -16.77 -9.16
CA PRO A 303 7.54 -16.52 -9.94
C PRO A 303 8.29 -15.24 -9.58
N VAL A 304 7.58 -14.15 -9.24
CA VAL A 304 8.18 -12.89 -8.80
C VAL A 304 8.90 -13.09 -7.46
N ARG A 305 8.26 -13.77 -6.51
CA ARG A 305 8.85 -14.07 -5.20
C ARG A 305 10.10 -14.93 -5.30
N ALA A 306 10.05 -15.96 -6.15
CA ALA A 306 11.17 -16.87 -6.39
C ALA A 306 12.34 -16.18 -7.09
N LEU A 307 12.06 -15.29 -8.04
CA LEU A 307 13.09 -14.48 -8.67
C LEU A 307 13.72 -13.51 -7.65
N GLY A 308 12.91 -12.80 -6.86
CA GLY A 308 13.39 -11.92 -5.81
C GLY A 308 14.34 -12.63 -4.84
N GLU A 309 14.02 -13.85 -4.42
CA GLU A 309 14.90 -14.68 -3.58
C GLU A 309 16.26 -14.97 -4.23
N ARG A 310 16.25 -15.37 -5.50
CA ARG A 310 17.48 -15.65 -6.26
C ARG A 310 18.35 -14.40 -6.39
N LEU A 311 17.76 -13.26 -6.67
CA LEU A 311 18.49 -12.00 -6.80
C LEU A 311 19.02 -11.50 -5.45
N SER A 312 18.27 -11.70 -4.37
CA SER A 312 18.75 -11.45 -3.00
C SER A 312 19.94 -12.33 -2.61
N GLN A 313 19.96 -13.61 -3.03
CA GLN A 313 21.13 -14.46 -2.81
C GLN A 313 22.37 -13.90 -3.54
N ARG A 314 22.21 -13.40 -4.77
CA ARG A 314 23.32 -12.75 -5.50
C ARG A 314 23.80 -11.46 -4.84
N MET A 315 22.91 -10.74 -4.16
CA MET A 315 23.32 -9.60 -3.32
C MET A 315 24.17 -10.04 -2.12
N LEU A 316 23.85 -11.16 -1.47
CA LEU A 316 24.72 -11.73 -0.44
C LEU A 316 26.08 -12.10 -1.03
N ASP A 317 26.10 -12.80 -2.18
CA ASP A 317 27.33 -13.21 -2.85
C ASP A 317 28.21 -12.00 -3.21
N ARG A 318 27.58 -10.91 -3.69
CA ARG A 318 28.25 -9.64 -3.99
C ARG A 318 28.95 -9.05 -2.76
N ASN A 319 28.36 -9.23 -1.59
CA ASN A 319 28.90 -8.80 -0.31
C ASN A 319 29.69 -9.91 0.41
N ASN A 320 30.21 -10.90 -0.31
CA ASN A 320 30.99 -12.01 0.25
C ASN A 320 30.23 -12.77 1.36
N GLY A 321 28.95 -13.04 1.14
CA GLY A 321 28.06 -13.77 2.05
C GLY A 321 27.49 -12.94 3.20
N ARG A 322 27.81 -11.64 3.30
CA ARG A 322 27.18 -10.75 4.28
C ARG A 322 25.81 -10.31 3.83
N GLN A 323 24.96 -9.98 4.80
CA GLN A 323 23.71 -9.28 4.52
C GLN A 323 23.98 -7.94 3.79
N TYR A 324 22.96 -7.39 3.15
CA TYR A 324 23.05 -6.14 2.39
C TYR A 324 22.01 -5.13 2.86
N MET A 325 22.28 -3.86 2.56
CA MET A 325 21.35 -2.74 2.74
C MET A 325 20.59 -2.51 1.43
N SER A 326 19.41 -1.92 1.50
CA SER A 326 18.67 -1.54 0.30
C SER A 326 18.04 -0.16 0.41
N ALA A 327 17.78 0.46 -0.74
CA ALA A 327 17.08 1.72 -0.82
C ALA A 327 16.15 1.77 -2.05
N HIS A 328 15.18 2.67 -2.00
CA HIS A 328 14.36 3.06 -3.15
C HIS A 328 14.56 4.53 -3.48
N MET A 329 14.96 4.81 -4.72
CA MET A 329 15.11 6.14 -5.29
C MET A 329 13.98 6.38 -6.31
N ARG A 330 13.03 7.26 -5.97
CA ARG A 330 11.99 7.70 -6.90
C ARG A 330 12.45 8.96 -7.62
N ARG A 331 12.73 8.88 -8.93
CA ARG A 331 13.07 10.04 -9.75
C ARG A 331 12.02 10.24 -10.84
N GLY A 332 12.09 9.53 -11.97
CA GLY A 332 11.13 9.62 -13.10
C GLY A 332 10.32 10.92 -13.20
N ASP A 333 9.00 10.81 -13.07
CA ASP A 333 8.05 11.91 -13.02
C ASP A 333 8.21 12.82 -11.78
N PHE A 334 8.68 12.29 -10.65
CA PHE A 334 8.94 13.09 -9.44
C PHE A 334 10.03 14.16 -9.66
N ALA A 335 11.01 13.90 -10.52
CA ALA A 335 12.01 14.90 -10.89
C ALA A 335 11.37 16.05 -11.69
N VAL A 336 10.42 15.73 -12.57
CA VAL A 336 9.67 16.72 -13.37
C VAL A 336 8.71 17.53 -12.48
N LEU A 337 8.08 16.88 -11.50
CA LEU A 337 7.14 17.50 -10.56
C LEU A 337 7.83 18.23 -9.39
N GLY A 338 9.17 18.15 -9.28
CA GLY A 338 9.92 18.76 -8.18
C GLY A 338 9.71 18.09 -6.82
N TRP A 339 9.33 16.80 -6.83
CA TRP A 339 9.10 15.98 -5.64
C TRP A 339 10.33 15.15 -5.23
N ALA A 340 11.34 15.07 -6.10
CA ALA A 340 12.63 14.49 -5.80
C ALA A 340 13.70 15.58 -5.61
N GLU A 341 14.85 15.19 -5.06
CA GLU A 341 16.06 16.00 -5.02
C GLU A 341 16.45 16.47 -6.43
N LYS A 342 17.03 17.68 -6.49
CA LYS A 342 17.27 18.36 -7.76
C LYS A 342 18.27 17.61 -8.61
N THR A 343 19.32 17.06 -8.00
CA THR A 343 20.37 16.32 -8.72
C THR A 343 20.47 14.86 -8.29
N ILE A 344 21.14 14.04 -9.09
CA ILE A 344 21.38 12.62 -8.77
C ILE A 344 22.35 12.50 -7.58
N GLU A 345 23.31 13.40 -7.48
CA GLU A 345 24.29 13.50 -6.40
C GLU A 345 23.61 13.78 -5.06
N GLU A 346 22.70 14.78 -5.02
CA GLU A 346 21.94 15.13 -3.82
C GLU A 346 21.08 13.96 -3.33
N HIS A 347 20.34 13.31 -4.24
CA HIS A 347 19.49 12.15 -3.90
C HIS A 347 20.34 10.99 -3.38
N THR A 348 21.44 10.68 -4.07
CA THR A 348 22.33 9.58 -3.68
C THR A 348 23.00 9.86 -2.34
N ALA A 349 23.41 11.11 -2.08
CA ALA A 349 23.97 11.51 -0.80
C ALA A 349 22.96 11.35 0.35
N ARG A 350 21.68 11.72 0.16
CA ARG A 350 20.61 11.46 1.14
C ARG A 350 20.48 9.96 1.40
N ILE A 351 20.40 9.14 0.36
CA ILE A 351 20.30 7.67 0.49
C ILE A 351 21.48 7.09 1.27
N LYS A 352 22.71 7.45 0.92
CA LYS A 352 23.91 6.96 1.61
C LYS A 352 23.91 7.35 3.08
N ASN A 353 23.57 8.61 3.39
CA ASN A 353 23.45 9.06 4.77
C ASN A 353 22.41 8.23 5.56
N ARG A 354 21.26 7.93 4.94
CA ARG A 354 20.21 7.12 5.56
C ARG A 354 20.62 5.66 5.74
N ILE A 355 21.33 5.08 4.78
CA ILE A 355 21.89 3.73 4.88
C ILE A 355 22.96 3.65 5.98
N GLU A 356 23.86 4.63 6.08
CA GLU A 356 24.90 4.68 7.11
C GLU A 356 24.30 4.78 8.52
N ASN A 357 23.25 5.59 8.68
CA ASN A 357 22.51 5.68 9.95
C ASN A 357 21.73 4.39 10.24
N GLY A 358 21.14 3.78 9.21
CA GLY A 358 20.50 2.47 9.30
C GLY A 358 21.46 1.38 9.76
N LEU A 359 22.72 1.40 9.28
CA LEU A 359 23.76 0.46 9.69
C LEU A 359 24.11 0.60 11.18
N LYS A 360 24.19 1.84 11.69
CA LYS A 360 24.40 2.09 13.13
C LYS A 360 23.22 1.55 13.95
N SER A 361 22.01 1.89 13.55
CA SER A 361 20.78 1.48 14.24
C SER A 361 20.60 -0.04 14.22
N LEU A 362 20.92 -0.71 13.10
CA LEU A 362 20.86 -2.17 12.98
C LEU A 362 21.77 -2.87 14.00
N ARG A 363 22.96 -2.32 14.28
CA ARG A 363 23.86 -2.88 15.31
C ARG A 363 23.24 -2.78 16.70
N GLU A 364 22.58 -1.66 17.00
CA GLU A 364 21.89 -1.44 18.27
C GLU A 364 20.65 -2.34 18.43
N TRP A 365 19.85 -2.49 17.38
CA TRP A 365 18.65 -3.33 17.41
C TRP A 365 18.97 -4.82 17.42
N THR A 366 20.04 -5.23 16.75
CA THR A 366 20.54 -6.62 16.84
C THR A 366 20.94 -6.96 18.29
N TYR A 367 21.52 -6.01 19.01
CA TYR A 367 21.89 -6.19 20.42
C TYR A 367 20.67 -6.20 21.36
N SER A 368 19.70 -5.30 21.14
CA SER A 368 18.47 -5.19 21.95
C SER A 368 17.40 -6.23 21.62
N GLY A 369 17.57 -6.99 20.53
CA GLY A 369 16.63 -7.99 20.06
C GLY A 369 15.72 -7.46 18.96
N LEU A 370 15.62 -8.22 17.88
CA LEU A 370 14.68 -7.97 16.79
C LEU A 370 13.32 -8.60 17.12
N HIS A 371 12.25 -7.94 16.70
CA HIS A 371 10.87 -8.43 16.86
C HIS A 371 10.15 -8.45 15.51
N THR A 372 9.03 -9.17 15.42
CA THR A 372 8.16 -9.16 14.23
C THR A 372 7.01 -8.17 14.42
N VAL A 373 6.30 -7.88 13.33
CA VAL A 373 4.95 -7.28 13.44
C VAL A 373 4.04 -8.15 14.31
N GLU A 374 3.11 -7.53 15.03
CA GLU A 374 2.13 -8.19 15.89
C GLU A 374 0.93 -8.70 15.09
N VAL A 375 1.21 -9.57 14.11
CA VAL A 375 0.22 -10.13 13.18
C VAL A 375 0.28 -11.66 13.25
N PRO A 376 -0.83 -12.35 13.57
CA PRO A 376 -0.90 -13.80 13.59
C PRO A 376 -0.37 -14.47 12.33
N GLY A 377 0.41 -15.55 12.52
CA GLY A 377 1.00 -16.33 11.44
C GLY A 377 2.32 -15.77 10.89
N ILE A 378 2.75 -14.58 11.31
CA ILE A 378 4.06 -14.04 10.95
C ILE A 378 5.12 -14.57 11.93
N SER A 379 6.18 -15.15 11.37
CA SER A 379 7.36 -15.64 12.11
C SER A 379 8.60 -14.89 11.66
N PRO A 380 9.66 -14.80 12.48
CA PRO A 380 10.91 -14.12 12.11
C PRO A 380 11.48 -14.63 10.78
N ASP A 381 12.01 -13.71 9.97
CA ASP A 381 12.58 -14.07 8.67
C ASP A 381 13.83 -14.94 8.83
N GLU A 382 13.81 -16.13 8.22
CA GLU A 382 14.96 -17.04 8.21
C GLU A 382 15.96 -16.70 7.10
N PHE A 383 15.59 -15.86 6.12
CA PHE A 383 16.50 -15.47 5.05
C PHE A 383 17.74 -14.77 5.61
N ALA A 384 18.91 -15.36 5.34
CA ALA A 384 20.21 -14.86 5.76
C ALA A 384 20.35 -14.69 7.29
N ALA A 385 19.63 -15.50 8.08
CA ALA A 385 19.69 -15.46 9.55
C ALA A 385 21.12 -15.69 10.09
N ASP A 386 21.88 -16.59 9.44
CA ASP A 386 23.27 -16.90 9.79
C ASP A 386 24.31 -16.00 9.07
N ALA A 387 23.85 -15.12 8.17
CA ALA A 387 24.76 -14.25 7.43
C ALA A 387 25.25 -13.11 8.33
N PRO A 388 26.55 -12.75 8.30
CA PRO A 388 27.04 -11.64 9.09
C PRO A 388 26.40 -10.32 8.67
N ALA A 389 26.24 -9.41 9.63
CA ALA A 389 25.68 -8.09 9.39
C ALA A 389 26.46 -7.32 8.30
N PRO A 390 25.80 -6.38 7.58
CA PRO A 390 26.45 -5.56 6.57
C PRO A 390 27.60 -4.74 7.16
N ARG A 391 28.58 -4.38 6.32
CA ARG A 391 29.71 -3.51 6.68
C ARG A 391 29.66 -2.19 5.92
N GLU A 392 30.38 -1.21 6.46
CA GLU A 392 30.64 0.02 5.73
C GLU A 392 31.40 -0.29 4.44
N GLY A 393 30.95 0.31 3.32
CA GLY A 393 31.51 0.06 1.99
C GLY A 393 31.00 -1.21 1.29
N ASP A 394 30.16 -2.03 1.93
CA ASP A 394 29.45 -3.10 1.20
C ASP A 394 28.52 -2.51 0.13
N SER A 395 28.33 -3.24 -0.97
CA SER A 395 27.37 -2.85 -1.99
C SER A 395 25.95 -2.89 -1.44
N PHE A 396 25.10 -1.97 -1.88
CA PHE A 396 23.69 -1.91 -1.50
C PHE A 396 22.79 -2.03 -2.71
N PHE A 397 21.59 -2.60 -2.52
CA PHE A 397 20.62 -2.72 -3.60
C PHE A 397 19.84 -1.41 -3.74
N LEU A 398 19.72 -0.89 -4.95
CA LEU A 398 18.97 0.32 -5.23
C LEU A 398 17.86 0.03 -6.25
N ALA A 399 16.62 0.11 -5.80
CA ALA A 399 15.44 0.13 -6.67
C ALA A 399 15.24 1.56 -7.18
N THR A 400 15.20 1.77 -8.49
CA THR A 400 15.08 3.11 -9.07
C THR A 400 14.45 3.08 -10.45
N ASP A 401 13.73 4.15 -10.80
CA ASP A 401 13.24 4.40 -12.16
C ASP A 401 14.18 5.31 -12.97
N ALA A 402 15.40 5.58 -12.47
CA ALA A 402 16.42 6.30 -13.21
C ALA A 402 16.95 5.48 -14.40
N THR A 403 16.79 6.01 -15.61
CA THR A 403 17.22 5.35 -16.86
C THR A 403 18.36 6.08 -17.57
N ASN A 404 18.68 7.31 -17.15
CA ASN A 404 19.77 8.09 -17.74
C ASN A 404 21.13 7.41 -17.46
N LYS A 405 21.93 7.20 -18.52
CA LYS A 405 23.25 6.58 -18.44
C LYS A 405 24.22 7.29 -17.48
N SER A 406 24.19 8.63 -17.41
CA SER A 406 25.05 9.38 -16.47
C SER A 406 24.67 9.09 -15.03
N ASP A 407 23.38 9.07 -14.75
CA ASP A 407 22.83 8.87 -13.41
C ASP A 407 23.09 7.43 -12.95
N VAL A 408 22.88 6.45 -13.83
CA VAL A 408 23.20 5.04 -13.60
C VAL A 408 24.70 4.86 -13.34
N ALA A 409 25.56 5.48 -14.14
CA ALA A 409 27.01 5.39 -13.93
C ALA A 409 27.43 6.02 -12.60
N TYR A 410 26.80 7.13 -12.20
CA TYR A 410 27.06 7.78 -10.93
C TYR A 410 26.67 6.88 -9.74
N VAL A 411 25.45 6.33 -9.71
CA VAL A 411 25.04 5.47 -8.59
C VAL A 411 25.86 4.18 -8.50
N HIS A 412 26.30 3.61 -9.64
CA HIS A 412 27.24 2.48 -9.64
C HIS A 412 28.59 2.85 -9.02
N ALA A 413 29.13 4.03 -9.33
CA ALA A 413 30.38 4.52 -8.73
C ALA A 413 30.24 4.70 -7.21
N GLU A 414 29.03 4.99 -6.72
CA GLU A 414 28.69 5.11 -5.31
C GLU A 414 28.37 3.77 -4.61
N GLY A 415 28.51 2.64 -5.30
CA GLY A 415 28.37 1.29 -4.74
C GLY A 415 26.95 0.71 -4.80
N ALA A 416 26.03 1.36 -5.51
CA ALA A 416 24.69 0.83 -5.76
C ALA A 416 24.73 -0.34 -6.74
N VAL A 417 23.87 -1.33 -6.51
CA VAL A 417 23.58 -2.45 -7.41
C VAL A 417 22.13 -2.37 -7.82
N LEU A 418 21.88 -2.30 -9.13
CA LEU A 418 20.55 -2.20 -9.72
C LEU A 418 20.02 -3.58 -10.11
N LEU A 419 18.72 -3.66 -10.39
CA LEU A 419 18.10 -4.90 -10.88
C LEU A 419 18.81 -5.44 -12.14
N ALA A 420 19.21 -4.55 -13.05
CA ALA A 420 19.88 -4.91 -14.29
C ALA A 420 21.26 -5.56 -14.08
N ASP A 421 21.92 -5.31 -12.95
CA ASP A 421 23.21 -5.92 -12.61
C ASP A 421 23.04 -7.35 -12.06
N LEU A 422 21.87 -7.65 -11.51
CA LEU A 422 21.57 -8.93 -10.86
C LEU A 422 20.93 -9.92 -11.80
N ILE A 423 20.08 -9.48 -12.74
CA ILE A 423 19.36 -10.36 -13.66
C ILE A 423 20.33 -11.03 -14.64
N GLN A 424 20.18 -12.35 -14.81
CA GLN A 424 20.88 -13.15 -15.81
C GLN A 424 19.89 -13.66 -16.88
N PRO A 425 20.35 -14.02 -18.10
CA PRO A 425 19.47 -14.47 -19.19
C PRO A 425 18.56 -15.67 -18.86
N GLY A 426 18.92 -16.49 -17.88
CA GLY A 426 18.10 -17.62 -17.43
C GLY A 426 16.94 -17.24 -16.50
N ASP A 427 17.00 -16.07 -15.86
CA ASP A 427 16.06 -15.66 -14.83
C ASP A 427 14.76 -15.13 -15.39
N GLU A 428 14.82 -14.41 -16.51
CA GLU A 428 13.66 -13.84 -17.18
C GLU A 428 12.66 -14.93 -17.60
N ARG A 429 13.13 -16.17 -17.79
CA ARG A 429 12.27 -17.33 -18.08
C ARG A 429 11.33 -17.69 -16.94
N LEU A 430 11.63 -17.32 -15.70
CA LEU A 430 10.72 -17.56 -14.57
C LEU A 430 9.44 -16.75 -14.70
N LEU A 431 9.58 -15.50 -15.14
CA LEU A 431 8.45 -14.62 -15.38
C LEU A 431 7.83 -14.90 -16.75
N GLY A 432 8.66 -15.16 -17.76
CA GLY A 432 8.27 -15.21 -19.16
C GLY A 432 8.17 -13.81 -19.76
N TRP A 433 7.27 -13.63 -20.72
CA TRP A 433 7.00 -12.33 -21.35
C TRP A 433 6.59 -11.18 -20.38
N PRO A 434 5.98 -11.41 -19.20
CA PRO A 434 5.72 -10.34 -18.23
C PRO A 434 6.98 -9.60 -17.75
N ALA A 435 8.16 -10.22 -17.82
CA ALA A 435 9.43 -9.58 -17.47
C ALA A 435 9.73 -8.31 -18.28
N LEU A 436 9.09 -8.13 -19.44
CA LEU A 436 9.27 -6.97 -20.30
C LEU A 436 8.72 -5.69 -19.68
N PHE A 437 7.75 -5.79 -18.75
CA PHE A 437 7.00 -4.65 -18.23
C PHE A 437 7.55 -4.14 -16.90
N GLY A 438 7.72 -2.82 -16.80
CA GLY A 438 8.38 -2.17 -15.68
C GLY A 438 7.67 -2.40 -14.34
N ASP A 439 6.34 -2.35 -14.29
CA ASP A 439 5.61 -2.57 -13.03
C ASP A 439 5.71 -4.03 -12.54
N VAL A 440 5.89 -5.03 -13.43
CA VAL A 440 6.20 -6.42 -13.04
C VAL A 440 7.60 -6.50 -12.44
N ARG A 441 8.59 -5.88 -13.11
CA ARG A 441 9.97 -5.83 -12.62
C ARG A 441 10.10 -5.07 -11.31
N ALA A 442 9.34 -4.00 -11.11
CA ALA A 442 9.30 -3.25 -9.87
C ALA A 442 8.84 -4.11 -8.69
N GLN A 443 7.99 -5.13 -8.91
CA GLN A 443 7.67 -6.10 -7.84
C GLN A 443 8.85 -7.00 -7.49
N VAL A 444 9.67 -7.37 -8.48
CA VAL A 444 10.93 -8.10 -8.23
C VAL A 444 11.89 -7.22 -7.43
N GLU A 445 12.03 -5.94 -7.77
CA GLU A 445 12.86 -5.00 -6.99
C GLU A 445 12.38 -4.88 -5.55
N GLN A 446 11.06 -4.80 -5.34
CA GLN A 446 10.48 -4.77 -4.00
C GLN A 446 10.79 -6.05 -3.21
N GLU A 447 10.73 -7.23 -3.85
CA GLU A 447 11.11 -8.51 -3.22
C GLU A 447 12.59 -8.57 -2.84
N VAL A 448 13.49 -7.99 -3.65
CA VAL A 448 14.92 -7.90 -3.33
C VAL A 448 15.17 -6.91 -2.19
N ALA A 449 14.55 -5.74 -2.22
CA ALA A 449 14.65 -4.74 -1.16
C ALA A 449 14.07 -5.26 0.16
N ALA A 450 12.96 -6.00 0.12
CA ALA A 450 12.31 -6.52 1.32
C ALA A 450 13.16 -7.55 2.09
N ARG A 451 14.10 -8.23 1.43
CA ARG A 451 15.01 -9.20 2.05
C ARG A 451 16.26 -8.60 2.67
N ALA A 452 16.57 -7.34 2.37
CA ALA A 452 17.73 -6.65 2.91
C ALA A 452 17.67 -6.55 4.44
N ALA A 453 18.83 -6.43 5.09
CA ALA A 453 18.90 -6.23 6.55
C ALA A 453 18.24 -4.92 6.98
N PHE A 454 18.31 -3.92 6.12
CA PHE A 454 17.68 -2.61 6.31
C PHE A 454 17.20 -2.07 4.96
N PHE A 455 16.10 -1.33 4.99
CA PHE A 455 15.55 -0.64 3.82
C PHE A 455 15.34 0.84 4.12
N TYR A 456 15.67 1.68 3.16
CA TYR A 456 15.32 3.09 3.13
C TYR A 456 14.42 3.43 1.93
N GLY A 457 13.38 4.22 2.11
CA GLY A 457 12.54 4.70 1.00
C GLY A 457 12.00 6.10 1.23
N HIS A 458 11.46 6.70 0.16
CA HIS A 458 10.80 8.00 0.23
C HIS A 458 9.31 7.84 0.59
N SER A 459 8.83 8.65 1.53
CA SER A 459 7.46 8.68 2.06
C SER A 459 6.36 8.90 1.02
N MET A 460 6.57 9.83 0.09
CA MET A 460 5.69 10.05 -1.06
C MET A 460 5.64 8.88 -2.07
N SER A 461 6.44 7.84 -1.91
CA SER A 461 6.44 6.71 -2.84
C SER A 461 5.61 5.54 -2.33
N SER A 462 4.55 5.21 -3.10
CA SER A 462 3.77 4.00 -2.86
C SER A 462 4.60 2.71 -2.93
N VAL A 463 5.74 2.71 -3.65
CA VAL A 463 6.69 1.60 -3.68
C VAL A 463 7.33 1.34 -2.32
N ALA A 464 7.60 2.38 -1.52
CA ALA A 464 8.23 2.22 -0.22
C ALA A 464 7.33 1.46 0.77
N GLY A 465 6.03 1.78 0.82
CA GLY A 465 5.07 0.98 1.60
C GLY A 465 4.80 -0.40 0.97
N GLY A 466 5.03 -0.51 -0.34
CA GLY A 466 5.24 -1.75 -1.08
C GLY A 466 6.20 -2.70 -0.37
N VAL A 467 7.44 -2.24 -0.26
CA VAL A 467 8.55 -2.93 0.42
C VAL A 467 8.26 -3.13 1.90
N ALA A 468 7.76 -2.13 2.62
CA ALA A 468 7.45 -2.25 4.05
C ALA A 468 6.49 -3.41 4.34
N ASN A 469 5.39 -3.53 3.58
CA ASN A 469 4.45 -4.65 3.74
C ASN A 469 5.13 -6.00 3.44
N LEU A 470 5.97 -6.10 2.41
CA LEU A 470 6.71 -7.33 2.14
C LEU A 470 7.72 -7.68 3.25
N ARG A 471 8.35 -6.67 3.87
CA ARG A 471 9.23 -6.86 5.04
C ARG A 471 8.43 -7.39 6.22
N GLY A 472 7.28 -6.77 6.53
CA GLY A 472 6.37 -7.22 7.59
C GLY A 472 5.87 -8.65 7.37
N ALA A 473 5.44 -8.98 6.15
CA ALA A 473 4.98 -10.32 5.77
C ALA A 473 6.07 -11.40 5.87
N ARG A 474 7.35 -11.00 5.87
CA ARG A 474 8.50 -11.88 6.07
C ARG A 474 8.93 -12.00 7.53
N GLY A 475 8.35 -11.21 8.43
CA GLY A 475 8.79 -11.12 9.82
C GLY A 475 10.13 -10.40 9.97
N LYS A 476 10.43 -9.43 9.10
CA LYS A 476 11.49 -8.46 9.39
C LYS A 476 10.99 -7.47 10.45
N ASP A 477 11.91 -7.00 11.28
CA ASP A 477 11.61 -6.00 12.30
C ASP A 477 11.18 -4.66 11.68
N PRO A 478 10.01 -4.10 12.04
CA PRO A 478 9.53 -2.85 11.45
C PRO A 478 10.54 -1.70 11.54
N ARG A 479 11.36 -1.65 12.60
CA ARG A 479 12.39 -0.61 12.78
C ARG A 479 13.45 -0.62 11.69
N THR A 480 13.65 -1.77 11.03
CA THR A 480 14.62 -1.91 9.93
C THR A 480 14.10 -1.39 8.59
N CYS A 481 12.91 -0.78 8.56
CA CYS A 481 12.34 -0.07 7.43
C CYS A 481 12.24 1.42 7.77
N HIS A 482 13.06 2.25 7.15
CA HIS A 482 13.01 3.70 7.36
C HIS A 482 12.42 4.41 6.15
N VAL A 483 11.44 5.26 6.39
CA VAL A 483 10.78 6.06 5.35
C VAL A 483 10.64 7.50 5.84
N ASP A 484 11.01 8.46 5.00
CA ASP A 484 10.92 9.91 5.28
C ASP A 484 10.46 10.73 4.08
#